data_AF-A0A5C8F7T2-F1
#
_entry.id   AF-A0A5C8F7T2-F1
#
_cell.length_a   1.000
_cell.length_b   1.000
_cell.length_c   1.000
_cell.angle_alpha   90.00
_cell.angle_beta   90.00
_cell.angle_gamma   90.00
#
_symmetry.space_group_name_H-M   'P 1'
#
loop_
_entity.id
_entity.type
_entity.pdbx_description
1 polymer ?
#
loop_
_entity_poly.entity_id
_entity_poly.type
_entity_poly.pdbx_seq_one_letter_code
_entity_poly.pdbx_strand_id
1 'polypeptide(L)'
;MIKIGFFDFIVDAFKDLDLEKLLKPSTSIFLKEKIDENILTNTLIKIGLVSKKIEKRYFKDNNIILDIENYFCFSYSGDNDTAKITIDKENSYIGINYKELFAFDNEDKDNENKFILEIKEILFKEKILNEELDKTKEYENNYQQYEANTDNIIEKIECRENIEPYNLFIIKHFIKFVMDKYKEENISSEDNSANENNEDNKNITSNPFITNGE
;
A
#
# COMPACT_ATOMS: atom_id res chain seq x y z
N MET A 1 45.24 21.64 -9.36
CA MET A 1 44.09 22.01 -10.21
C MET A 1 42.97 21.06 -9.86
N ILE A 2 41.94 21.58 -9.20
CA ILE A 2 40.89 20.80 -8.53
C ILE A 2 39.96 20.22 -9.60
N LYS A 3 39.66 18.91 -9.51
CA LYS A 3 38.58 18.26 -10.26
C LYS A 3 37.26 18.94 -9.86
N ILE A 4 36.84 19.92 -10.65
CA ILE A 4 35.45 20.40 -10.71
C ILE A 4 34.68 19.26 -11.39
N GLY A 5 34.48 18.17 -10.66
CA GLY A 5 34.27 16.85 -11.23
C GLY A 5 32.93 16.30 -10.79
N PHE A 6 31.92 16.39 -11.66
CA PHE A 6 30.65 15.66 -11.61
C PHE A 6 29.71 15.96 -10.42
N PHE A 7 30.23 16.13 -9.22
CA PHE A 7 29.48 16.41 -7.99
C PHE A 7 28.89 17.82 -7.96
N ASP A 8 29.64 18.85 -8.36
CA ASP A 8 29.11 20.22 -8.44
C ASP A 8 27.99 20.32 -9.50
N PHE A 9 28.09 19.54 -10.59
CA PHE A 9 27.06 19.47 -11.63
C PHE A 9 25.76 18.82 -11.14
N ILE A 10 25.84 17.74 -10.35
CA ILE A 10 24.65 17.13 -9.72
C ILE A 10 24.06 18.07 -8.68
N VAL A 11 24.86 18.70 -7.83
CA VAL A 11 24.34 19.61 -6.80
C VAL A 11 23.64 20.82 -7.45
N ASP A 12 24.18 21.39 -8.53
CA ASP A 12 23.51 22.48 -9.26
C ASP A 12 22.28 22.03 -10.05
N ALA A 13 22.28 20.84 -10.66
CA ALA A 13 21.12 20.33 -11.41
C ALA A 13 19.92 19.96 -10.52
N PHE A 14 20.14 19.66 -9.23
CA PHE A 14 19.11 19.27 -8.28
C PHE A 14 18.72 20.40 -7.30
N LYS A 15 19.39 21.56 -7.33
CA LYS A 15 19.07 22.73 -6.47
C LYS A 15 17.66 23.28 -6.67
N ASP A 16 17.17 23.25 -7.91
CA ASP A 16 15.83 23.71 -8.27
C ASP A 16 14.79 22.58 -8.26
N LEU A 17 15.24 21.34 -8.01
CA LEU A 17 14.37 20.18 -7.99
C LEU A 17 13.73 20.06 -6.61
N ASP A 18 12.42 20.29 -6.54
CA ASP A 18 11.63 20.09 -5.33
C ASP A 18 11.58 18.59 -5.00
N LEU A 19 12.61 18.13 -4.30
CA LEU A 19 12.81 16.72 -3.92
C LEU A 19 11.62 16.22 -3.08
N GLU A 20 11.02 17.08 -2.27
CA GLU A 20 9.82 16.74 -1.50
C GLU A 20 8.62 16.45 -2.40
N LYS A 21 8.42 17.22 -3.48
CA LYS A 21 7.38 16.90 -4.47
C LYS A 21 7.64 15.60 -5.21
N LEU A 22 8.90 15.30 -5.54
CA LEU A 22 9.25 14.03 -6.21
C LEU A 22 9.01 12.82 -5.30
N LEU A 23 9.32 12.94 -4.02
CA LEU A 23 9.14 11.85 -3.06
C LEU A 23 7.67 11.59 -2.70
N LYS A 24 6.77 12.56 -2.95
CA LYS A 24 5.34 12.37 -2.70
C LYS A 24 4.69 11.41 -3.69
N PRO A 25 3.82 10.51 -3.21
CA PRO A 25 3.07 9.63 -4.08
C PRO A 25 2.17 10.37 -5.09
N SER A 26 1.97 9.76 -6.26
CA SER A 26 1.13 10.27 -7.33
C SER A 26 -0.31 10.49 -6.86
N THR A 27 -0.82 9.53 -6.09
CA THR A 27 -2.09 9.59 -5.39
C THR A 27 -1.90 9.27 -3.92
N SER A 28 -2.53 10.09 -3.09
CA SER A 28 -2.42 10.11 -1.64
C SER A 28 -3.79 9.88 -1.04
N ILE A 29 -3.98 8.76 -0.34
CA ILE A 29 -5.29 8.34 0.18
C ILE A 29 -5.24 8.36 1.69
N PHE A 30 -5.92 9.34 2.29
CA PHE A 30 -5.99 9.51 3.74
C PHE A 30 -7.21 8.75 4.26
N LEU A 31 -6.98 7.88 5.24
CA LEU A 31 -7.98 7.03 5.85
C LEU A 31 -8.57 7.72 7.10
N LYS A 32 -9.86 7.50 7.35
CA LYS A 32 -10.54 8.07 8.52
C LYS A 32 -10.10 7.43 9.84
N GLU A 33 -9.78 6.15 9.79
CA GLU A 33 -9.39 5.35 10.95
C GLU A 33 -7.88 5.18 10.99
N LYS A 34 -7.32 5.10 12.20
CA LYS A 34 -5.92 4.73 12.38
C LYS A 34 -5.70 3.29 11.93
N ILE A 35 -4.57 3.07 11.28
CA ILE A 35 -4.16 1.75 10.78
C ILE A 35 -3.08 1.13 11.66
N ASP A 36 -3.19 -0.18 11.86
CA ASP A 36 -2.06 -1.00 12.29
C ASP A 36 -1.26 -1.41 11.04
N GLU A 37 0.01 -1.01 11.02
CA GLU A 37 0.92 -1.25 9.89
C GLU A 37 1.16 -2.75 9.64
N ASN A 38 1.24 -3.57 10.70
CA ASN A 38 1.51 -5.00 10.56
C ASN A 38 0.28 -5.73 9.99
N ILE A 39 -0.91 -5.40 10.48
CA ILE A 39 -2.16 -6.00 9.99
C ILE A 39 -2.40 -5.60 8.53
N LEU A 40 -2.22 -4.31 8.19
CA LEU A 40 -2.36 -3.85 6.81
C LEU A 40 -1.31 -4.48 5.88
N THR A 41 -0.05 -4.58 6.33
CA THR A 41 1.02 -5.28 5.60
C THR A 41 0.64 -6.72 5.29
N ASN A 42 0.18 -7.46 6.30
CA ASN A 42 -0.24 -8.86 6.13
C ASN A 42 -1.44 -8.98 5.19
N THR A 43 -2.40 -8.05 5.29
CA THR A 43 -3.56 -7.97 4.41
C THR A 43 -3.12 -7.81 2.94
N LEU A 44 -2.24 -6.84 2.65
CA LEU A 44 -1.72 -6.60 1.30
C LEU A 44 -0.98 -7.82 0.73
N ILE A 45 -0.19 -8.51 1.56
CA ILE A 45 0.51 -9.73 1.14
C ILE A 45 -0.50 -10.85 0.80
N LYS A 46 -1.53 -11.05 1.63
CA LYS A 46 -2.53 -12.10 1.41
C LYS A 46 -3.36 -11.89 0.15
N ILE A 47 -3.65 -10.64 -0.21
CA ILE A 47 -4.35 -10.33 -1.47
C ILE A 47 -3.43 -10.42 -2.70
N GLY A 48 -2.14 -10.72 -2.52
CA GLY A 48 -1.22 -11.10 -3.59
C GLY A 48 -0.11 -10.08 -3.92
N LEU A 49 0.07 -9.03 -3.10
CA LEU A 49 1.18 -8.10 -3.28
C LEU A 49 2.47 -8.63 -2.66
N VAL A 50 3.60 -8.24 -3.23
CA VAL A 50 4.94 -8.54 -2.74
C VAL A 50 5.46 -7.33 -1.98
N SER A 51 5.86 -7.54 -0.72
CA SER A 51 6.56 -6.53 0.05
C SER A 51 8.02 -6.45 -0.39
N LYS A 52 8.49 -5.24 -0.66
CA LYS A 52 9.87 -4.91 -1.02
C LYS A 52 10.37 -3.74 -0.17
N LYS A 53 11.70 -3.60 -0.11
CA LYS A 53 12.37 -2.52 0.62
C LYS A 53 13.30 -1.78 -0.32
N ILE A 54 13.29 -0.47 -0.25
CA ILE A 54 14.25 0.38 -0.96
C ILE A 54 15.01 1.25 0.04
N GLU A 55 16.33 1.23 -0.06
CA GLU A 55 17.20 2.17 0.64
C GLU A 55 17.40 3.40 -0.23
N LYS A 56 16.90 4.54 0.21
CA LYS A 56 17.13 5.85 -0.39
C LYS A 56 18.23 6.56 0.39
N ARG A 57 19.21 7.11 -0.33
CA ARG A 57 20.27 7.94 0.27
C ARG A 57 20.25 9.30 -0.38
N TYR A 58 20.10 10.35 0.43
CA TYR A 58 20.10 11.72 -0.05
C TYR A 58 20.84 12.64 0.90
N PHE A 59 21.26 13.79 0.38
CA PHE A 59 21.97 14.79 1.15
C PHE A 59 20.98 15.79 1.75
N LYS A 60 21.09 16.04 3.05
CA LYS A 60 20.37 17.11 3.75
C LYS A 60 21.30 17.77 4.76
N ASP A 61 21.43 19.09 4.71
CA ASP A 61 22.29 19.87 5.61
C ASP A 61 23.74 19.33 5.71
N ASN A 62 24.33 19.01 4.55
CA ASN A 62 25.66 18.39 4.40
C ASN A 62 25.83 17.00 5.04
N ASN A 63 24.76 16.36 5.48
CA ASN A 63 24.74 14.98 5.97
C ASN A 63 24.14 14.03 4.94
N ILE A 64 24.62 12.78 4.93
CA ILE A 64 23.95 11.68 4.20
C ILE A 64 22.84 11.16 5.10
N ILE A 65 21.60 11.28 4.64
CA ILE A 65 20.44 10.66 5.25
C ILE A 65 20.19 9.33 4.55
N LEU A 66 20.03 8.27 5.36
CA LEU A 66 19.55 6.98 4.91
C LEU A 66 18.07 6.89 5.28
N ASP A 67 17.23 6.69 4.28
CA ASP A 67 15.80 6.48 4.41
C ASP A 67 15.45 5.09 3.85
N ILE A 68 14.71 4.31 4.63
CA ILE A 68 14.30 2.95 4.25
C ILE A 68 12.80 2.98 4.06
N GLU A 69 12.37 2.87 2.80
CA GLU A 69 10.96 2.84 2.45
C GLU A 69 10.54 1.39 2.16
N ASN A 70 9.54 0.92 2.90
CA ASN A 70 8.84 -0.30 2.56
C ASN A 70 7.76 0.03 1.52
N TYR A 71 7.68 -0.78 0.47
CA TYR A 71 6.62 -0.65 -0.53
C TYR A 71 6.09 -2.00 -0.95
N PHE A 72 4.91 -1.99 -1.55
CA PHE A 72 4.26 -3.18 -2.09
C PHE A 72 4.08 -3.01 -3.60
N CYS A 73 4.31 -4.08 -4.34
CA CYS A 73 4.10 -4.16 -5.78
C CYS A 73 3.47 -5.51 -6.15
N PHE A 74 3.00 -5.63 -7.38
CA PHE A 74 2.49 -6.90 -7.87
C PHE A 74 3.65 -7.82 -8.28
N SER A 75 3.52 -9.13 -8.01
CA SER A 75 4.58 -10.11 -8.30
C SER A 75 4.93 -10.25 -9.79
N TYR A 76 4.03 -9.85 -10.67
CA TYR A 76 4.17 -9.98 -12.13
C TYR A 76 5.05 -8.89 -12.75
N SER A 77 5.34 -7.79 -12.03
CA SER A 77 6.34 -6.82 -12.46
C SER A 77 7.73 -7.37 -12.12
N GLY A 78 8.51 -7.74 -13.15
CA GLY A 78 9.96 -7.91 -13.01
C GLY A 78 10.63 -6.66 -12.42
N ASP A 79 11.95 -6.68 -12.23
CA ASP A 79 12.76 -5.69 -11.46
C ASP A 79 12.52 -4.18 -11.75
N ASN A 80 11.74 -3.82 -12.77
CA ASN A 80 11.20 -2.49 -13.01
C ASN A 80 9.83 -2.34 -12.31
N ASP A 81 9.85 -2.15 -10.99
CA ASP A 81 8.66 -1.82 -10.20
C ASP A 81 8.18 -0.39 -10.52
N THR A 82 7.46 -0.25 -11.63
CA THR A 82 6.90 1.01 -12.12
C THR A 82 5.81 1.58 -11.21
N ALA A 83 5.19 0.71 -10.39
CA ALA A 83 4.12 1.09 -9.49
C ALA A 83 4.30 0.54 -8.08
N LYS A 84 3.99 1.38 -7.09
CA LYS A 84 4.32 1.15 -5.68
C LYS A 84 3.18 1.61 -4.78
N ILE A 85 2.84 0.78 -3.81
CA ILE A 85 1.98 1.14 -2.70
C ILE A 85 2.85 1.35 -1.47
N THR A 86 2.75 2.50 -0.83
CA THR A 86 3.41 2.82 0.43
C THR A 86 2.38 3.03 1.54
N ILE A 87 2.79 2.77 2.78
CA ILE A 87 1.93 2.94 3.97
C ILE A 87 2.63 3.93 4.89
N ASP A 88 1.87 4.89 5.41
CA ASP A 88 2.29 5.73 6.52
C ASP A 88 1.24 5.63 7.63
N LYS A 89 1.60 4.90 8.69
CA LYS A 89 0.72 4.67 9.84
C LYS A 89 0.48 5.91 10.68
N GLU A 90 1.43 6.84 10.74
CA GLU A 90 1.33 8.03 11.60
C GLU A 90 0.24 8.96 11.06
N ASN A 91 0.18 9.06 9.74
CA ASN A 91 -0.81 9.86 9.02
C ASN A 91 -2.02 9.05 8.51
N SER A 92 -2.10 7.75 8.83
CA SER A 92 -3.17 6.83 8.40
C SER A 92 -3.41 6.90 6.89
N TYR A 93 -2.35 6.61 6.15
CA TYR A 93 -2.20 7.01 4.78
C TYR A 93 -1.74 5.86 3.90
N ILE A 94 -2.31 5.78 2.71
CA ILE A 94 -1.88 4.89 1.63
C ILE A 94 -1.43 5.73 0.44
N GLY A 95 -0.17 5.59 0.08
CA GLY A 95 0.44 6.21 -1.08
C GLY A 95 0.42 5.28 -2.28
N ILE A 96 -0.01 5.78 -3.43
CA ILE A 96 0.01 5.06 -4.69
C ILE A 96 0.87 5.83 -5.69
N ASN A 97 1.89 5.17 -6.20
CA ASN A 97 2.68 5.61 -7.34
C ASN A 97 2.41 4.70 -8.51
N TYR A 98 2.01 5.27 -9.64
CA TYR A 98 1.67 4.50 -10.84
C TYR A 98 2.40 5.00 -12.10
N LYS A 99 3.36 5.92 -11.92
CA LYS A 99 4.32 6.35 -12.94
C LYS A 99 5.73 6.22 -12.36
N GLU A 100 6.70 5.83 -13.19
CA GLU A 100 8.11 5.90 -12.82
C GLU A 100 8.50 7.34 -12.52
N LEU A 101 9.18 7.55 -11.39
CA LEU A 101 9.80 8.80 -10.98
C LEU A 101 10.78 9.39 -12.01
N PHE A 102 11.20 8.61 -13.02
CA PHE A 102 12.23 8.96 -14.01
C PHE A 102 11.90 8.56 -15.45
N ALA A 103 10.63 8.35 -15.80
CA ALA A 103 10.25 8.15 -17.20
C ALA A 103 10.37 9.48 -17.95
N PHE A 104 11.56 9.77 -18.47
CA PHE A 104 11.76 10.79 -19.49
C PHE A 104 11.01 10.35 -20.73
N ASP A 105 9.99 11.12 -21.11
CA ASP A 105 9.29 11.09 -22.41
C ASP A 105 9.24 9.71 -23.09
N ASN A 106 8.29 8.86 -22.70
CA ASN A 106 7.75 7.89 -23.64
C ASN A 106 6.29 8.28 -23.92
N GLU A 107 6.08 8.84 -25.10
CA GLU A 107 4.83 9.35 -25.67
C GLU A 107 3.77 8.26 -25.96
N ASP A 108 3.80 7.11 -25.28
CA ASP A 108 2.79 6.06 -25.47
C ASP A 108 1.54 6.37 -24.63
N LYS A 109 0.67 7.21 -25.22
CA LYS A 109 -0.62 7.63 -24.67
C LYS A 109 -1.68 6.52 -24.57
N ASP A 110 -1.38 5.32 -25.07
CA ASP A 110 -2.33 4.20 -25.19
C ASP A 110 -2.07 3.03 -24.23
N ASN A 111 -1.04 3.10 -23.38
CA ASN A 111 -0.84 2.06 -22.37
C ASN A 111 -1.70 2.36 -21.14
N GLU A 112 -2.84 1.66 -21.04
CA GLU A 112 -3.57 1.53 -19.77
C GLU A 112 -2.55 1.28 -18.67
N ASN A 113 -2.60 2.13 -17.66
CA ASN A 113 -1.61 2.17 -16.61
C ASN A 113 -1.45 0.77 -16.02
N LYS A 114 -0.27 0.17 -16.15
CA LYS A 114 0.01 -1.22 -15.74
C LYS A 114 -0.48 -1.51 -14.32
N PHE A 115 -0.38 -0.52 -13.43
CA PHE A 115 -0.89 -0.63 -12.06
C PHE A 115 -2.42 -0.79 -11.98
N ILE A 116 -3.17 -0.08 -12.81
CA ILE A 116 -4.63 -0.15 -12.89
C ILE A 116 -5.06 -1.52 -13.41
N LEU A 117 -4.35 -2.06 -14.41
CA LEU A 117 -4.56 -3.43 -14.90
C LEU A 117 -4.36 -4.46 -13.80
N GLU A 118 -3.26 -4.37 -13.05
CA GLU A 118 -2.94 -5.29 -11.96
C GLU A 118 -3.96 -5.22 -10.81
N ILE A 119 -4.45 -4.01 -10.47
CA ILE A 119 -5.56 -3.86 -9.53
C ILE A 119 -6.84 -4.53 -10.06
N LYS A 120 -7.18 -4.30 -11.34
CA LYS A 120 -8.38 -4.87 -11.97
C LYS A 120 -8.38 -6.38 -11.90
N GLU A 121 -7.24 -7.03 -12.15
CA GLU A 121 -7.12 -8.48 -12.01
C GLU A 121 -7.50 -8.99 -10.62
N ILE A 122 -7.06 -8.32 -9.55
CA ILE A 122 -7.49 -8.65 -8.17
C ILE A 122 -9.00 -8.44 -8.03
N LEU A 123 -9.51 -7.27 -8.43
CA LEU A 123 -10.92 -6.93 -8.27
C LEU A 123 -11.86 -7.88 -9.04
N PHE A 124 -11.45 -8.37 -10.21
CA PHE A 124 -12.21 -9.35 -10.99
C PHE A 124 -12.15 -10.74 -10.37
N LYS A 125 -10.95 -11.18 -9.94
CA LYS A 125 -10.76 -12.47 -9.28
C LYS A 125 -11.61 -12.59 -8.00
N GLU A 126 -11.66 -11.50 -7.23
CA GLU A 126 -12.45 -11.39 -6.01
C GLU A 126 -13.92 -11.04 -6.27
N LYS A 127 -14.33 -10.92 -7.54
CA LYS A 127 -15.71 -10.64 -8.00
C LYS A 127 -16.29 -9.34 -7.45
N ILE A 128 -15.43 -8.35 -7.22
CA ILE A 128 -15.79 -7.01 -6.77
C ILE A 128 -16.25 -6.17 -7.96
N LEU A 129 -15.54 -6.33 -9.08
CA LEU A 129 -15.92 -5.80 -10.38
C LEU A 129 -16.18 -6.95 -11.36
N ASN A 130 -16.95 -6.67 -12.41
CA ASN A 130 -17.26 -7.61 -13.47
C ASN A 130 -16.39 -7.34 -14.70
N GLU A 131 -15.57 -8.32 -15.09
CA GLU A 131 -14.65 -8.22 -16.23
C GLU A 131 -15.37 -8.03 -17.58
N GLU A 132 -16.56 -8.60 -17.77
CA GLU A 132 -17.33 -8.43 -19.02
C GLU A 132 -17.84 -7.00 -19.16
N LEU A 133 -18.37 -6.41 -18.07
CA LEU A 133 -18.81 -5.00 -18.05
C LEU A 133 -17.64 -4.06 -18.31
N ASP A 134 -16.48 -4.37 -17.75
CA ASP A 134 -15.26 -3.62 -17.97
C ASP A 134 -14.81 -3.67 -19.44
N LYS A 135 -14.80 -4.85 -20.05
CA LYS A 135 -14.49 -5.05 -21.48
C LYS A 135 -15.45 -4.31 -22.41
N THR A 136 -16.71 -4.17 -22.04
CA THR A 136 -17.69 -3.37 -22.80
C THR A 136 -17.57 -1.86 -22.55
N LYS A 137 -16.58 -1.41 -21.76
CA LYS A 137 -16.40 -0.01 -21.32
C LYS A 137 -17.59 0.54 -20.53
N GLU A 138 -18.41 -0.34 -19.93
CA GLU A 138 -19.58 0.08 -19.17
C GLU A 138 -19.16 0.89 -17.95
N TYR A 139 -18.14 0.42 -17.22
CA TYR A 139 -17.58 1.17 -16.09
C TYR A 139 -16.96 2.49 -16.52
N GLU A 140 -16.20 2.54 -17.61
CA GLU A 140 -15.58 3.78 -18.10
C GLU A 140 -16.65 4.86 -18.42
N ASN A 141 -17.75 4.45 -19.06
CA ASN A 141 -18.82 5.35 -19.47
C ASN A 141 -19.79 5.72 -18.34
N ASN A 142 -20.00 4.82 -17.37
CA ASN A 142 -21.05 4.94 -16.34
C ASN A 142 -20.53 4.75 -14.90
N TYR A 143 -19.24 4.99 -14.63
CA TYR A 143 -18.57 4.68 -13.34
C TYR A 143 -19.33 5.18 -12.09
N GLN A 144 -20.02 6.32 -12.20
CA GLN A 144 -20.81 6.90 -11.10
C GLN A 144 -21.90 5.95 -10.57
N GLN A 145 -22.47 5.11 -11.43
CA GLN A 145 -23.51 4.14 -11.04
C GLN A 145 -22.94 2.97 -10.23
N TYR A 146 -21.64 2.71 -10.37
CA TYR A 146 -20.95 1.57 -9.78
C TYR A 146 -19.95 2.01 -8.71
N GLU A 147 -20.01 3.26 -8.27
CA GLU A 147 -18.99 3.84 -7.40
C GLU A 147 -18.92 3.13 -6.04
N ALA A 148 -17.70 2.86 -5.58
CA ALA A 148 -17.48 2.24 -4.27
C ALA A 148 -17.89 3.21 -3.16
N ASN A 149 -18.78 2.77 -2.26
CA ASN A 149 -19.05 3.51 -1.03
C ASN A 149 -17.81 3.48 -0.14
N THR A 150 -17.10 4.61 -0.08
CA THR A 150 -15.85 4.80 0.65
C THR A 150 -15.99 5.85 1.76
N ASP A 151 -17.19 6.36 2.01
CA ASP A 151 -17.42 7.49 2.93
C ASP A 151 -16.98 7.20 4.37
N ASN A 152 -17.04 5.93 4.79
CA ASN A 152 -16.59 5.52 6.13
C ASN A 152 -15.12 5.06 6.17
N ILE A 153 -14.42 5.11 5.03
CA ILE A 153 -13.05 4.59 4.89
C ILE A 153 -12.10 5.75 4.58
N ILE A 154 -12.42 6.54 3.56
CA ILE A 154 -11.55 7.59 3.02
C ILE A 154 -11.97 8.95 3.59
N GLU A 155 -11.01 9.68 4.14
CA GLU A 155 -11.21 11.07 4.57
C GLU A 155 -11.06 12.03 3.39
N LYS A 156 -9.97 11.89 2.64
CA LYS A 156 -9.69 12.69 1.44
C LYS A 156 -8.70 11.97 0.52
N ILE A 157 -8.71 12.37 -0.75
CA ILE A 157 -7.75 11.93 -1.77
C ILE A 157 -7.04 13.17 -2.29
N GLU A 158 -5.72 13.15 -2.30
CA GLU A 158 -4.88 14.18 -2.92
C GLU A 158 -4.15 13.58 -4.13
N CYS A 159 -4.25 14.23 -5.28
CA CYS A 159 -3.58 13.79 -6.50
C CYS A 159 -2.57 14.86 -6.92
N ARG A 160 -1.32 14.46 -7.16
CA ARG A 160 -0.28 15.37 -7.63
C ARG A 160 -0.50 15.80 -9.08
N GLU A 161 -1.04 14.89 -9.89
CA GLU A 161 -1.43 15.11 -11.28
C GLU A 161 -2.91 14.80 -11.48
N ASN A 162 -3.50 15.30 -12.56
CA ASN A 162 -4.87 14.92 -12.92
C ASN A 162 -4.93 13.41 -13.16
N ILE A 163 -5.71 12.73 -12.32
CA ILE A 163 -6.04 11.31 -12.49
C ILE A 163 -7.32 11.19 -13.31
N GLU A 164 -7.34 10.27 -14.26
CA GLU A 164 -8.56 9.97 -15.01
C GLU A 164 -9.66 9.45 -14.07
N PRO A 165 -10.92 9.89 -14.22
CA PRO A 165 -12.01 9.48 -13.32
C PRO A 165 -12.17 7.96 -13.20
N TYR A 166 -12.00 7.23 -14.31
CA TYR A 166 -12.08 5.78 -14.33
C TYR A 166 -10.94 5.11 -13.53
N ASN A 167 -9.71 5.63 -13.63
CA ASN A 167 -8.58 5.13 -12.81
C ASN A 167 -8.82 5.38 -11.31
N LEU A 168 -9.37 6.55 -10.96
CA LEU A 168 -9.75 6.84 -9.57
C LEU A 168 -10.87 5.92 -9.09
N PHE A 169 -11.84 5.61 -9.95
CA PHE A 169 -12.90 4.63 -9.68
C PHE A 169 -12.32 3.25 -9.34
N ILE A 170 -11.39 2.74 -10.16
CA ILE A 170 -10.72 1.45 -9.90
C ILE A 170 -9.96 1.49 -8.56
N ILE A 171 -9.21 2.56 -8.30
CA ILE A 171 -8.46 2.73 -7.04
C ILE A 171 -9.39 2.75 -5.82
N LYS A 172 -10.54 3.43 -5.89
CA LYS A 172 -11.51 3.46 -4.78
C LYS A 172 -12.05 2.07 -4.45
N HIS A 173 -12.39 1.26 -5.46
CA HIS A 173 -12.80 -0.13 -5.26
C HIS A 173 -11.71 -0.96 -4.60
N PHE A 174 -10.46 -0.80 -5.05
CA PHE A 174 -9.31 -1.47 -4.46
C PHE A 174 -9.08 -1.10 -3.00
N ILE A 175 -9.06 0.20 -2.66
CA ILE A 175 -8.90 0.63 -1.27
C ILE A 175 -10.04 0.13 -0.39
N LYS A 176 -11.28 0.19 -0.88
CA LYS A 176 -12.42 -0.37 -0.15
C LYS A 176 -12.20 -1.85 0.15
N PHE A 177 -11.82 -2.63 -0.86
CA PHE A 177 -11.54 -4.06 -0.71
C PHE A 177 -10.43 -4.33 0.31
N VAL A 178 -9.29 -3.65 0.19
CA VAL A 178 -8.16 -3.77 1.12
C VAL A 178 -8.61 -3.47 2.54
N MET A 179 -9.37 -2.40 2.74
CA MET A 179 -9.78 -1.98 4.08
C MET A 179 -10.88 -2.88 4.67
N ASP A 180 -11.77 -3.43 3.85
CA ASP A 180 -12.72 -4.46 4.30
C ASP A 180 -11.97 -5.70 4.79
N LYS A 181 -10.96 -6.18 4.04
CA LYS A 181 -10.10 -7.31 4.44
C LYS A 181 -9.28 -7.00 5.70
N TYR A 182 -8.71 -5.81 5.79
CA TYR A 182 -8.00 -5.35 6.99
C TYR A 182 -8.91 -5.40 8.23
N LYS A 183 -10.17 -4.96 8.12
CA LYS A 183 -11.13 -4.98 9.22
C LYS A 183 -11.48 -6.41 9.64
N GLU A 184 -11.69 -7.32 8.69
CA GLU A 184 -11.89 -8.75 8.96
C GLU A 184 -10.71 -9.33 9.76
N GLU A 185 -9.47 -9.00 9.36
CA GLU A 185 -8.26 -9.47 10.04
C GLU A 185 -8.08 -8.85 11.42
N ASN A 186 -8.34 -7.55 11.56
CA ASN A 186 -8.17 -6.84 12.83
C ASN A 186 -9.09 -7.41 13.92
N ILE A 187 -10.37 -7.64 13.60
CA ILE A 187 -11.33 -8.26 14.54
C ILE A 187 -10.84 -9.66 14.96
N SER A 188 -10.37 -10.47 14.00
CA SER A 188 -9.85 -11.81 14.29
C SER A 188 -8.60 -11.81 15.18
N SER A 189 -7.82 -10.74 15.16
CA SER A 189 -6.62 -10.60 15.99
C SER A 189 -6.93 -10.19 17.43
N GLU A 190 -7.95 -9.36 17.63
CA GLU A 190 -8.42 -8.95 18.96
C GLU A 190 -9.02 -10.15 19.72
N ASP A 191 -9.83 -10.96 19.05
CA ASP A 191 -10.47 -12.14 19.67
C ASP A 191 -9.47 -13.22 20.11
N ASN A 192 -8.35 -13.37 19.41
CA ASN A 192 -7.29 -14.31 19.80
C ASN A 192 -6.47 -13.81 21.00
N SER A 193 -6.26 -12.48 21.13
CA SER A 193 -5.54 -11.89 22.27
C SER A 193 -6.32 -11.96 23.59
N ALA A 194 -7.65 -12.02 23.52
CA ALA A 194 -8.50 -12.17 24.70
C ALA A 194 -8.50 -13.60 25.28
N ASN A 195 -8.08 -14.60 24.49
CA ASN A 195 -8.16 -16.01 24.87
C ASN A 195 -6.87 -16.55 25.52
N GLU A 196 -5.71 -15.90 25.34
CA GLU A 196 -4.44 -16.31 25.97
C GLU A 196 -4.35 -15.96 27.47
N ASN A 197 -5.23 -15.08 27.98
CA ASN A 197 -5.21 -14.67 29.40
C ASN A 197 -6.06 -15.53 30.34
N ASN A 198 -6.53 -16.72 29.92
CA ASN A 198 -7.48 -17.54 30.70
C ASN A 198 -7.09 -19.01 30.94
N GLU A 199 -5.83 -19.42 30.73
CA GLU A 199 -5.40 -20.80 31.07
C GLU A 199 -4.43 -20.95 32.25
N ASP A 200 -3.96 -19.87 32.87
CA ASP A 200 -3.10 -19.95 34.06
C ASP A 200 -3.86 -19.83 35.39
N ASN A 201 -4.87 -20.69 35.63
CA ASN A 201 -5.26 -21.02 37.00
C ASN A 201 -6.08 -22.31 37.15
N LYS A 202 -5.46 -23.47 36.87
CA LYS A 202 -5.90 -24.74 37.49
C LYS A 202 -4.73 -25.38 38.22
N ASN A 203 -4.39 -24.78 39.36
CA ASN A 203 -3.43 -25.39 40.26
C ASN A 203 -4.04 -26.68 40.85
N ILE A 204 -3.34 -27.76 40.56
CA ILE A 204 -3.66 -29.15 40.85
C ILE A 204 -3.55 -29.36 42.36
N THR A 205 -4.65 -29.74 43.01
CA THR A 205 -4.59 -30.42 44.31
C THR A 205 -5.36 -31.73 44.22
N SER A 206 -4.65 -32.79 43.83
CA SER A 206 -5.07 -34.16 44.12
C SER A 206 -3.86 -34.92 44.64
N ASN A 207 -3.83 -35.13 45.95
CA ASN A 207 -2.82 -35.90 46.64
C ASN A 207 -3.48 -37.24 47.05
N PRO A 208 -3.11 -38.39 46.47
CA PRO A 208 -3.57 -39.68 46.97
C PRO A 208 -2.52 -40.26 47.92
N PHE A 209 -2.77 -40.20 49.22
CA PHE A 209 -2.04 -41.03 50.19
C PHE A 209 -2.70 -42.40 50.25
N ILE A 210 -2.07 -43.41 49.62
CA ILE A 210 -2.18 -44.81 50.03
C ILE A 210 -0.79 -45.43 49.87
N THR A 211 -0.16 -45.78 51.00
CA THR A 211 0.79 -46.89 51.05
C THR A 211 0.44 -47.75 52.25
N ASN A 212 -0.22 -48.87 51.98
CA ASN A 212 -0.19 -50.04 52.84
C ASN A 212 1.16 -50.75 52.62
N GLY A 213 1.86 -51.04 53.69
CA GLY A 213 3.02 -51.92 53.73
C GLY A 213 3.03 -52.60 55.10
N GLU A 214 3.01 -53.92 55.07
CA GLU A 214 2.98 -54.88 56.18
C GLU A 214 4.10 -54.72 57.22
#